data_AF-A0AAD3MYL2-F1
#
_entry.id   AF-A0AAD3MYL2-F1
#
_cell.length_a   1.000
_cell.length_b   1.000
_cell.length_c   1.000
_cell.angle_alpha   90.00
_cell.angle_beta   90.00
_cell.angle_gamma   90.00
#
_symmetry.space_group_name_H-M   'P 1'
#
loop_
_entity.id
_entity.type
_entity.pdbx_description
1 polymer ?
#
loop_
_entity_poly.entity_id
_entity_poly.type
_entity_poly.pdbx_seq_one_letter_code
_entity_poly.pdbx_strand_id
1 'polypeptide(L)'
;MKGWREGKTLIHSHSQVAFMLADVRAIGANPLYCDCRLRWLSDWVKTGYKEPGIARCAGPQGMEGKLLLTTPAKKFECTGDVDTAVLAKCNPCLSSPCLNQGICHSDLVEMYRCSCPPGFKGKNCETALNACVSNPCANGGTCQVNEDQEGEYSCACPLGFEGPTCQTNIDDCEDNDCENGATCIDGVNNYTCFCPPYYT
;
A
#
# COMPACT_ATOMS: atom_id res chain seq x y z
N MET A 1 -27.92 25.41 -17.06
CA MET A 1 -28.00 24.02 -16.53
C MET A 1 -26.69 23.35 -16.93
N LYS A 2 -25.76 22.90 -16.09
CA LYS A 2 -25.64 22.52 -14.68
C LYS A 2 -24.28 23.08 -14.16
N GLY A 3 -24.16 23.59 -12.93
CA GLY A 3 -23.36 23.00 -11.82
C GLY A 3 -21.96 22.52 -12.24
N TRP A 4 -20.83 22.96 -11.64
CA TRP A 4 -20.31 22.43 -10.36
C TRP A 4 -19.14 23.28 -9.79
N ARG A 5 -18.92 23.13 -8.47
CA ARG A 5 -18.04 23.88 -7.56
C ARG A 5 -16.58 23.39 -7.53
N GLU A 6 -15.75 24.23 -6.88
CA GLU A 6 -14.39 24.11 -6.36
C GLU A 6 -13.78 22.70 -6.19
N GLY A 7 -12.50 22.60 -6.54
CA GLY A 7 -11.57 21.58 -6.07
C GLY A 7 -10.13 22.06 -6.28
N LYS A 8 -9.40 22.33 -5.19
CA LYS A 8 -7.99 22.73 -5.18
C LYS A 8 -7.13 21.55 -5.66
N THR A 9 -6.25 21.77 -6.63
CA THR A 9 -5.24 20.77 -7.04
C THR A 9 -3.85 21.42 -7.18
N LEU A 10 -2.89 20.86 -6.46
CA LEU A 10 -1.46 21.17 -6.48
C LEU A 10 -0.83 20.82 -7.84
N ILE A 11 0.08 21.68 -8.32
CA ILE A 11 0.56 21.73 -9.72
C ILE A 11 1.56 20.61 -10.01
N HIS A 12 1.22 19.71 -10.94
CA HIS A 12 2.10 18.71 -11.54
C HIS A 12 2.38 19.06 -13.01
N SER A 13 3.66 19.17 -13.39
CA SER A 13 4.20 19.12 -14.76
C SER A 13 4.26 20.40 -15.65
N HIS A 14 5.33 20.42 -16.46
CA HIS A 14 5.86 21.52 -17.29
C HIS A 14 4.90 22.22 -18.27
N SER A 15 3.72 21.65 -18.58
CA SER A 15 2.77 22.26 -19.54
C SER A 15 1.60 22.99 -18.84
N GLN A 16 1.40 22.79 -17.53
CA GLN A 16 0.30 23.39 -16.78
C GLN A 16 0.66 24.70 -16.06
N VAL A 17 1.95 25.07 -16.04
CA VAL A 17 2.39 26.37 -15.54
C VAL A 17 1.75 27.51 -16.34
N ALA A 18 1.51 27.33 -17.64
CA ALA A 18 0.92 28.35 -18.50
C ALA A 18 -0.58 28.60 -18.25
N PHE A 19 -1.35 27.55 -17.90
CA PHE A 19 -2.82 27.66 -17.75
C PHE A 19 -3.25 28.19 -16.37
N MET A 20 -2.42 28.04 -15.33
CA MET A 20 -2.67 28.58 -13.98
C MET A 20 -2.24 30.05 -13.81
N LEU A 21 -1.75 30.69 -14.87
CA LEU A 21 -1.31 32.10 -14.84
C LEU A 21 -2.42 33.10 -15.16
N ALA A 22 -3.65 32.63 -15.40
CA ALA A 22 -4.79 33.47 -15.73
C ALA A 22 -5.47 34.10 -14.50
N ASP A 23 -5.41 33.48 -13.31
CA ASP A 23 -6.15 33.98 -12.12
C ASP A 23 -5.42 33.97 -10.76
N VAL A 24 -4.13 33.62 -10.69
CA VAL A 24 -3.37 33.78 -9.43
C VAL A 24 -2.80 35.18 -9.35
N ARG A 25 -3.52 36.09 -8.68
CA ARG A 25 -3.08 37.47 -8.43
C ARG A 25 -1.79 37.61 -7.59
N ALA A 26 -1.21 36.54 -7.03
CA ALA A 26 0.14 36.60 -6.46
C ALA A 26 0.78 35.22 -6.30
N ILE A 27 1.90 34.97 -7.00
CA ILE A 27 2.82 33.83 -6.74
C ILE A 27 3.32 33.87 -5.29
N GLY A 28 3.32 35.05 -4.67
CA GLY A 28 3.74 35.27 -3.29
C GLY A 28 2.90 34.64 -2.19
N ALA A 29 1.71 34.12 -2.49
CA ALA A 29 0.88 33.42 -1.52
C ALA A 29 1.27 31.93 -1.36
N ASN A 30 2.14 31.40 -2.21
CA ASN A 30 2.54 29.99 -2.18
C ASN A 30 3.87 29.81 -1.42
N PRO A 31 3.95 28.87 -0.45
CA PRO A 31 5.21 28.51 0.18
C PRO A 31 6.09 27.75 -0.81
N LEU A 32 7.10 28.42 -1.38
CA LEU A 32 7.98 27.84 -2.39
C LEU A 32 9.18 27.18 -1.71
N TYR A 33 9.32 25.87 -1.78
CA TYR A 33 10.55 25.21 -1.33
C TYR A 33 11.62 25.36 -2.40
N CYS A 34 12.57 26.27 -2.19
CA CYS A 34 13.56 26.63 -3.19
C CYS A 34 14.61 25.55 -3.35
N ASP A 35 14.73 25.04 -4.56
CA ASP A 35 15.73 24.05 -4.93
C ASP A 35 16.42 24.46 -6.24
N CYS A 36 17.38 23.65 -6.65
CA CYS A 36 18.17 23.90 -7.84
C CYS A 36 17.43 23.71 -9.18
N ARG A 37 16.14 23.34 -9.18
CA ARG A 37 15.30 23.26 -10.39
C ARG A 37 14.45 24.50 -10.58
N LEU A 38 14.43 25.42 -9.62
CA LEU A 38 13.66 26.67 -9.67
C LEU A 38 14.32 27.80 -10.46
N ARG A 39 15.44 27.53 -11.16
CA ARG A 39 16.12 28.51 -12.02
C ARG A 39 15.17 29.14 -13.05
N TRP A 40 14.40 28.30 -13.75
CA TRP A 40 13.44 28.77 -14.76
C TRP A 40 12.41 29.73 -14.14
N LEU A 41 11.91 29.43 -12.93
CA LEU A 41 10.92 30.27 -12.26
C LEU A 41 11.57 31.59 -11.83
N SER A 42 12.79 31.53 -11.30
CA SER A 42 13.57 32.72 -10.95
C SER A 42 13.84 33.61 -12.16
N ASP A 43 14.12 33.03 -13.33
CA ASP A 43 14.35 33.77 -14.58
C ASP A 43 13.05 34.33 -15.16
N TRP A 44 11.97 33.55 -15.11
CA TRP A 44 10.65 33.94 -15.59
C TRP A 44 10.06 35.12 -14.80
N VAL A 45 10.16 35.12 -13.46
CA VAL A 45 9.67 36.24 -12.62
C VAL A 45 10.48 37.53 -12.79
N LYS A 46 11.70 37.46 -13.35
CA LYS A 46 12.55 38.63 -13.63
C LYS A 46 12.27 39.25 -15.00
N THR A 47 11.77 38.45 -15.94
CA THR A 47 11.57 38.85 -17.35
C THR A 47 10.12 39.24 -17.66
N GLY A 48 9.15 38.66 -16.94
CA GLY A 48 7.74 39.06 -17.04
C GLY A 48 7.35 40.03 -15.93
N TYR A 49 6.90 41.24 -16.28
CA TYR A 49 6.25 42.18 -15.36
C TYR A 49 4.92 41.61 -14.81
N LYS A 50 4.99 40.66 -13.89
CA LYS A 50 3.89 40.25 -13.01
C LYS A 50 4.36 40.53 -11.60
N GLU A 51 3.67 41.40 -10.85
CA GLU A 51 4.06 41.83 -9.50
C GLU A 51 4.70 40.67 -8.70
N PRO A 52 6.05 40.61 -8.60
CA PRO A 52 6.72 39.48 -7.98
C PRO A 52 6.61 39.51 -6.45
N GLY A 53 5.76 40.40 -5.92
CA GLY A 53 5.95 41.17 -4.69
C GLY A 53 6.01 40.38 -3.40
N ILE A 54 5.87 39.06 -3.41
CA ILE A 54 5.91 38.26 -2.18
C ILE A 54 6.44 36.83 -2.36
N ALA A 55 6.88 36.43 -3.56
CA ALA A 55 7.34 35.05 -3.77
C ALA A 55 8.67 34.80 -3.05
N ARG A 56 8.56 34.19 -1.87
CA ARG A 56 9.68 33.89 -0.97
C ARG A 56 9.88 32.39 -0.85
N CYS A 57 11.13 32.00 -0.67
CA CYS A 57 11.44 30.63 -0.34
C CYS A 57 10.98 30.32 1.09
N ALA A 58 10.25 29.22 1.31
CA ALA A 58 9.94 28.68 2.63
C ALA A 58 11.09 27.80 3.18
N GLY A 59 12.07 27.48 2.35
CA GLY A 59 13.24 26.68 2.70
C GLY A 59 14.10 26.38 1.48
N PRO A 60 15.24 25.68 1.64
CA PRO A 60 15.85 25.26 2.91
C PRO A 60 16.36 26.45 3.76
N GLN A 61 16.88 26.20 4.96
CA GLN A 61 17.31 27.23 5.94
C GLN A 61 18.21 28.34 5.36
N GLY A 62 19.01 28.04 4.32
CA GLY A 62 19.86 29.04 3.63
C GLY A 62 19.16 29.90 2.58
N MET A 63 17.94 29.54 2.17
CA MET A 63 17.11 30.26 1.21
C MET A 63 15.85 30.86 1.83
N GLU A 64 15.42 30.37 3.00
CA GLU A 64 14.21 30.81 3.67
C GLU A 64 14.07 32.34 3.76
N GLY A 65 12.88 32.84 3.43
CA GLY A 65 12.54 34.26 3.41
C GLY A 65 13.11 35.06 2.21
N LYS A 66 14.05 34.50 1.45
CA LYS A 66 14.65 35.19 0.28
C LYS A 66 13.65 35.29 -0.86
N LEU A 67 13.64 36.45 -1.51
CA LEU A 67 12.82 36.73 -2.68
C LEU A 67 13.38 36.04 -3.91
N LEU A 68 12.52 35.36 -4.67
CA LEU A 68 12.88 34.77 -5.95
C LEU A 68 13.35 35.81 -6.98
N LEU A 69 12.82 37.02 -6.89
CA LEU A 69 13.16 38.14 -7.77
C LEU A 69 14.62 38.61 -7.60
N THR A 70 15.09 38.75 -6.36
CA THR A 70 16.42 39.30 -6.08
C THR A 70 17.49 38.22 -5.94
N THR A 71 17.10 36.96 -5.75
CA THR A 71 18.05 35.86 -5.64
C THR A 71 18.69 35.57 -7.01
N PRO A 72 20.03 35.54 -7.14
CA PRO A 72 20.70 35.24 -8.40
C PRO A 72 20.32 33.87 -8.96
N ALA A 73 20.11 33.75 -10.27
CA ALA A 73 19.70 32.49 -10.92
C ALA A 73 20.68 31.34 -10.65
N LYS A 74 21.98 31.64 -10.59
CA LYS A 74 23.07 30.70 -10.23
C LYS A 74 22.94 30.05 -8.85
N LYS A 75 22.09 30.59 -7.97
CA LYS A 75 21.80 29.99 -6.65
C LYS A 75 20.81 28.84 -6.74
N PHE A 76 20.17 28.65 -7.89
CA PHE A 76 19.26 27.56 -8.20
C PHE A 76 19.92 26.63 -9.25
N GLU A 77 21.16 26.22 -9.03
CA GLU A 77 21.86 25.24 -9.88
C GLU A 77 22.21 24.01 -9.05
N CYS A 78 21.97 22.82 -9.61
CA CYS A 78 22.25 21.57 -8.92
C CYS A 78 23.73 21.27 -9.19
N THR A 79 24.50 21.06 -8.13
CA THR A 79 25.89 20.62 -8.23
C THR A 79 26.07 19.39 -7.35
N GLY A 80 26.58 18.29 -7.93
CA GLY A 80 26.63 16.99 -7.25
C GLY A 80 25.29 16.26 -7.23
N ASP A 81 25.24 15.14 -6.51
CA ASP A 81 24.03 14.35 -6.32
C ASP A 81 23.03 15.08 -5.43
N VAL A 82 21.78 15.16 -5.87
CA VAL A 82 20.71 15.76 -5.08
C VAL A 82 20.18 14.71 -4.11
N ASP A 83 20.19 15.04 -2.81
CA ASP A 83 19.69 14.19 -1.74
C ASP A 83 18.29 13.63 -2.08
N THR A 84 18.14 12.31 -1.96
CA THR A 84 16.89 11.60 -2.25
C THR A 84 15.74 12.09 -1.36
N ALA A 85 16.01 12.57 -0.15
CA ALA A 85 15.00 13.19 0.71
C ALA A 85 14.47 14.51 0.14
N VAL A 86 15.28 15.25 -0.62
CA VAL A 86 14.85 16.48 -1.32
C VAL A 86 14.06 16.11 -2.58
N LEU A 87 14.52 15.12 -3.33
CA LEU A 87 13.81 14.63 -4.52
C LEU A 87 12.45 14.00 -4.16
N ALA A 88 12.37 13.33 -3.00
CA ALA A 88 11.14 12.73 -2.47
C ALA A 88 10.03 13.74 -2.19
N LYS A 89 10.36 15.03 -1.99
CA LYS A 89 9.36 16.10 -1.86
C LYS A 89 8.55 16.34 -3.13
N CYS A 90 9.09 15.95 -4.29
CA CYS A 90 8.43 16.10 -5.58
C CYS A 90 7.89 14.78 -6.13
N ASN A 91 8.62 13.69 -5.89
CA ASN A 91 8.16 12.34 -6.19
C ASN A 91 8.44 11.43 -4.99
N PRO A 92 7.43 11.16 -4.14
CA PRO A 92 7.62 10.37 -2.92
C PRO A 92 8.20 8.97 -3.16
N CYS A 93 7.99 8.40 -4.35
CA CYS A 93 8.53 7.09 -4.71
C CYS A 93 10.06 7.06 -4.86
N LEU A 94 10.73 8.21 -4.98
CA LEU A 94 12.19 8.28 -5.04
C LEU A 94 12.86 7.93 -3.70
N SER A 95 12.11 7.94 -2.59
CA SER A 95 12.57 7.45 -1.30
C SER A 95 12.40 5.94 -1.11
N SER A 96 11.87 5.23 -2.12
CA SER A 96 11.49 3.82 -2.03
C SER A 96 10.68 3.48 -0.77
N PRO A 97 9.53 4.14 -0.55
CA PRO A 97 8.79 4.00 0.71
C PRO A 97 8.09 2.65 0.87
N CYS A 98 7.84 1.92 -0.22
CA CYS A 98 7.18 0.62 -0.20
C CYS A 98 8.20 -0.50 0.08
N LEU A 99 8.00 -1.23 1.18
CA LEU A 99 8.81 -2.35 1.61
C LEU A 99 8.40 -3.65 0.89
N ASN A 100 9.18 -4.71 1.13
CA ASN A 100 8.88 -6.08 0.68
C ASN A 100 8.55 -6.18 -0.82
N GLN A 101 9.25 -5.39 -1.66
CA GLN A 101 9.06 -5.35 -3.12
C GLN A 101 7.72 -4.74 -3.58
N GLY A 102 7.04 -3.97 -2.72
CA GLY A 102 5.85 -3.22 -3.09
C GLY A 102 6.10 -2.18 -4.19
N ILE A 103 5.11 -1.99 -5.06
CA ILE A 103 5.18 -1.04 -6.17
C ILE A 103 4.66 0.32 -5.69
N CYS A 104 5.47 1.37 -5.84
CA CYS A 104 5.08 2.73 -5.45
C CYS A 104 4.37 3.47 -6.57
N HIS A 105 3.26 4.13 -6.23
CA HIS A 105 2.53 5.03 -7.11
C HIS A 105 2.46 6.42 -6.46
N SER A 106 2.79 7.47 -7.21
CA SER A 106 2.56 8.85 -6.75
C SER A 106 1.06 9.15 -6.75
N ASP A 107 0.55 9.69 -5.64
CA ASP A 107 -0.87 9.98 -5.43
C ASP A 107 -1.07 11.45 -5.08
N LEU A 108 -2.07 12.10 -5.68
CA LEU A 108 -2.32 13.54 -5.51
C LEU A 108 -2.99 13.89 -4.18
N VAL A 109 -3.63 12.93 -3.52
CA VAL A 109 -4.39 13.11 -2.27
C VAL A 109 -3.55 12.66 -1.08
N GLU A 110 -2.92 11.49 -1.17
CA GLU A 110 -2.18 10.87 -0.05
C GLU A 110 -0.64 10.93 -0.21
N MET A 111 -0.14 11.75 -1.16
CA MET A 111 1.25 11.83 -1.62
C MET A 111 1.72 10.58 -2.38
N TYR A 112 1.54 9.39 -1.82
CA TYR A 112 1.83 8.11 -2.49
C TYR A 112 0.94 6.99 -1.97
N ARG A 113 0.86 5.93 -2.78
CA ARG A 113 0.23 4.66 -2.42
C ARG A 113 1.16 3.50 -2.80
N CYS A 114 1.23 2.49 -1.95
CA CYS A 114 1.91 1.23 -2.25
C CYS A 114 0.91 0.17 -2.72
N SER A 115 1.23 -0.50 -3.82
CA SER A 115 0.60 -1.76 -4.21
C SER A 115 1.44 -2.89 -3.63
N CYS A 116 0.93 -3.53 -2.57
CA CYS A 116 1.66 -4.57 -1.87
C CYS A 116 1.64 -5.89 -2.64
N PRO A 117 2.74 -6.66 -2.59
CA PRO A 117 2.72 -8.01 -3.13
C PRO A 117 1.85 -8.93 -2.24
N PRO A 118 1.46 -10.10 -2.77
CA PRO A 118 0.77 -11.13 -2.00
C PRO A 118 1.48 -11.40 -0.67
N GLY A 119 0.69 -11.55 0.40
CA GLY A 119 1.22 -11.83 1.73
C GLY A 119 1.69 -10.59 2.52
N PHE A 120 1.52 -9.37 2.00
CA PHE A 120 1.86 -8.13 2.72
C PHE A 120 0.75 -7.09 2.69
N LYS A 121 0.63 -6.32 3.77
CA LYS A 121 -0.28 -5.18 3.93
C LYS A 121 0.38 -4.04 4.70
N GLY A 122 -0.37 -2.96 4.89
CA GLY A 122 0.08 -1.75 5.58
C GLY A 122 0.32 -0.62 4.58
N LYS A 123 0.58 0.58 5.09
CA LYS A 123 0.76 1.77 4.23
C LYS A 123 1.96 1.61 3.31
N ASN A 124 2.99 0.93 3.81
CA ASN A 124 4.28 0.74 3.19
C ASN A 124 4.56 -0.75 2.94
N CYS A 125 3.54 -1.62 2.96
CA CYS A 125 3.70 -3.08 2.84
C CYS A 125 4.59 -3.69 3.94
N GLU A 126 4.61 -3.07 5.12
CA GLU A 126 5.46 -3.42 6.25
C GLU A 126 4.97 -4.64 7.05
N THR A 127 3.68 -4.97 6.92
CA THR A 127 3.03 -6.00 7.73
C THR A 127 2.83 -7.26 6.90
N ALA A 128 3.43 -8.37 7.30
CA ALA A 128 3.10 -9.67 6.72
C ALA A 128 1.66 -10.06 7.08
N LEU A 129 0.89 -10.50 6.08
CA LEU A 129 -0.39 -11.15 6.25
C LEU A 129 -0.13 -12.61 6.63
N ASN A 130 -0.33 -12.93 7.90
CA ASN A 130 -0.34 -14.32 8.35
C ASN A 130 -1.80 -14.77 8.53
N ALA A 131 -2.31 -15.47 7.52
CA ALA A 131 -3.66 -16.03 7.52
C ALA A 131 -3.87 -17.12 8.60
N CYS A 132 -2.79 -17.65 9.19
CA CYS A 132 -2.85 -18.64 10.26
C CYS A 132 -2.96 -18.06 11.67
N VAL A 133 -2.90 -16.73 11.86
CA VAL A 133 -2.94 -16.10 13.20
C VAL A 133 -4.22 -16.44 13.98
N SER A 134 -5.34 -16.63 13.28
CA SER A 134 -6.62 -17.00 13.90
C SER A 134 -6.77 -18.51 14.14
N ASN A 135 -5.75 -19.32 13.82
CA ASN A 135 -5.81 -20.78 13.85
C ASN A 135 -7.07 -21.34 13.16
N PRO A 136 -7.22 -21.11 11.83
CA PRO A 136 -8.43 -21.49 11.12
C PRO A 136 -8.64 -23.01 10.96
N CYS A 137 -7.60 -23.83 11.13
CA CYS A 137 -7.68 -25.28 10.99
C CYS A 137 -8.22 -25.94 12.28
N ALA A 138 -9.33 -26.65 12.15
CA ALA A 138 -9.98 -27.38 13.24
C ALA A 138 -9.29 -28.73 13.51
N ASN A 139 -9.73 -29.41 14.58
CA ASN A 139 -9.37 -30.80 14.92
C ASN A 139 -7.86 -31.12 14.96
N GLY A 140 -7.03 -30.12 15.28
CA GLY A 140 -5.57 -30.29 15.33
C GLY A 140 -4.87 -30.18 13.97
N GLY A 141 -5.56 -29.67 12.94
CA GLY A 141 -4.97 -29.38 11.64
C GLY A 141 -3.85 -28.34 11.71
N THR A 142 -2.84 -28.52 10.86
CA THR A 142 -1.70 -27.60 10.76
C THR A 142 -1.95 -26.57 9.67
N CYS A 143 -1.98 -25.29 10.05
CA CYS A 143 -2.16 -24.19 9.10
C CYS A 143 -0.86 -23.84 8.39
N GLN A 144 -0.94 -23.67 7.07
CA GLN A 144 0.16 -23.23 6.22
C GLN A 144 -0.30 -21.98 5.45
N VAL A 145 0.49 -20.91 5.51
CA VAL A 145 0.21 -19.68 4.75
C VAL A 145 0.58 -19.92 3.29
N ASN A 146 -0.28 -19.52 2.36
CA ASN A 146 0.06 -19.56 0.94
C ASN A 146 0.83 -18.27 0.59
N GLU A 147 2.09 -18.41 0.18
CA GLU A 147 2.96 -17.25 -0.12
C GLU A 147 2.60 -16.59 -1.46
N ASP A 148 1.95 -17.32 -2.37
CA ASP A 148 1.62 -16.87 -3.73
C ASP A 148 0.28 -16.11 -3.84
N GLN A 149 -0.56 -16.16 -2.81
CA GLN A 149 -1.94 -15.65 -2.83
C GLN A 149 -2.19 -14.80 -1.58
N GLU A 150 -2.69 -13.57 -1.77
CA GLU A 150 -2.84 -12.61 -0.67
C GLU A 150 -3.85 -13.08 0.37
N GLY A 151 -3.38 -13.29 1.61
CA GLY A 151 -4.23 -13.64 2.74
C GLY A 151 -4.81 -15.05 2.68
N GLU A 152 -4.30 -15.91 1.81
CA GLU A 152 -4.76 -17.28 1.67
C GLU A 152 -3.94 -18.24 2.55
N TYR A 153 -4.57 -19.36 2.93
CA TYR A 153 -3.96 -20.42 3.72
C TYR A 153 -4.48 -21.78 3.25
N SER A 154 -3.77 -22.83 3.64
CA SER A 154 -4.22 -24.22 3.53
C SER A 154 -4.10 -24.92 4.87
N CYS A 155 -4.94 -25.93 5.10
CA CYS A 155 -4.90 -26.77 6.29
C CYS A 155 -4.43 -28.17 5.91
N ALA A 156 -3.36 -28.64 6.56
CA ALA A 156 -2.99 -30.04 6.54
C ALA A 156 -3.77 -30.78 7.62
N CYS A 157 -4.72 -31.62 7.20
CA CYS A 157 -5.60 -32.33 8.11
C CYS A 157 -4.92 -33.57 8.72
N PRO A 158 -5.14 -33.86 10.01
CA PRO A 158 -4.78 -35.14 10.59
C PRO A 158 -5.59 -36.26 9.95
N LEU A 159 -5.11 -37.50 10.10
CA LEU A 159 -5.85 -38.69 9.65
C LEU A 159 -7.25 -38.73 10.26
N GLY A 160 -8.25 -39.08 9.46
CA GLY A 160 -9.66 -39.11 9.84
C GLY A 160 -10.41 -37.79 9.65
N PHE A 161 -9.75 -36.69 9.27
CA PHE A 161 -10.41 -35.40 9.03
C PHE A 161 -10.23 -34.91 7.60
N GLU A 162 -11.24 -34.19 7.11
CA GLU A 162 -11.24 -33.58 5.79
C GLU A 162 -11.90 -32.19 5.76
N GLY A 163 -11.89 -31.59 4.57
CA GLY A 163 -12.41 -30.25 4.31
C GLY A 163 -11.34 -29.16 4.36
N PRO A 164 -11.67 -27.94 3.87
CA PRO A 164 -10.71 -26.84 3.75
C PRO A 164 -10.14 -26.37 5.09
N THR A 165 -10.87 -26.60 6.19
CA THR A 165 -10.43 -26.27 7.55
C THR A 165 -10.36 -27.50 8.45
N CYS A 166 -10.31 -28.71 7.90
CA CYS A 166 -10.30 -29.97 8.66
C CYS A 166 -11.50 -30.12 9.61
N GLN A 167 -12.63 -29.51 9.25
CA GLN A 167 -13.81 -29.42 10.10
C GLN A 167 -14.68 -30.68 10.10
N THR A 168 -14.49 -31.54 9.10
CA THR A 168 -15.32 -32.73 8.89
C THR A 168 -14.55 -33.96 9.35
N ASN A 169 -15.16 -34.79 10.21
CA ASN A 169 -14.70 -36.15 10.47
C ASN A 169 -15.15 -37.03 9.29
N ILE A 170 -14.24 -37.81 8.73
CA ILE A 170 -14.54 -38.75 7.65
C ILE A 170 -15.41 -39.86 8.24
N ASP A 171 -16.51 -40.20 7.59
CA ASP A 171 -17.40 -41.28 8.06
C ASP A 171 -16.77 -42.63 7.74
N ASP A 172 -16.18 -43.26 8.76
CA ASP A 172 -15.52 -44.56 8.62
C ASP A 172 -16.54 -45.70 8.39
N CYS A 173 -17.84 -45.46 8.53
CA CYS A 173 -18.89 -46.46 8.30
C CYS A 173 -19.38 -46.52 6.85
N GLU A 174 -19.02 -45.58 5.95
CA GLU A 174 -19.43 -45.67 4.54
C GLU A 174 -18.77 -46.85 3.81
N ASP A 175 -17.53 -47.17 4.16
CA ASP A 175 -16.74 -48.24 3.52
C ASP A 175 -16.58 -49.49 4.41
N ASN A 176 -17.09 -49.47 5.66
CA ASN A 176 -16.93 -50.56 6.62
C ASN A 176 -18.27 -51.02 7.18
N ASP A 177 -18.71 -52.19 6.72
CA ASP A 177 -19.93 -52.82 7.21
C ASP A 177 -19.70 -53.64 8.48
N CYS A 178 -20.61 -53.50 9.44
CA CYS A 178 -20.67 -54.33 10.62
C CYS A 178 -21.53 -55.58 10.36
N GLU A 179 -20.96 -56.75 10.65
CA GLU A 179 -21.62 -58.04 10.41
C GLU A 179 -22.76 -58.34 11.41
N ASN A 180 -23.60 -59.34 11.07
CA ASN A 180 -24.62 -59.90 11.95
C ASN A 180 -25.65 -58.88 12.52
N GLY A 181 -25.89 -57.79 11.79
CA GLY A 181 -26.82 -56.74 12.19
C GLY A 181 -26.30 -55.84 13.31
N ALA A 182 -24.98 -55.82 13.54
CA ALA A 182 -24.34 -54.83 14.40
C ALA A 182 -24.44 -53.42 13.80
N THR A 183 -24.53 -52.41 14.66
CA THR A 183 -24.60 -51.00 14.25
C THR A 183 -23.18 -50.44 14.17
N CYS A 184 -22.80 -49.88 13.03
CA CYS A 184 -21.53 -49.17 12.90
C CYS A 184 -21.61 -47.82 13.62
N ILE A 185 -20.55 -47.50 14.37
CA ILE A 185 -20.36 -46.24 15.07
C ILE A 185 -19.06 -45.63 14.55
N ASP A 186 -19.21 -44.48 13.89
CA ASP A 186 -18.11 -43.66 13.39
C ASP A 186 -17.15 -43.23 14.52
N GLY A 187 -15.87 -43.14 14.19
CA GLY A 187 -14.80 -42.72 15.08
C GLY A 187 -13.80 -41.84 14.33
N VAL A 188 -12.62 -41.62 14.90
CA VAL A 188 -11.59 -40.81 14.21
C VAL A 188 -10.60 -41.75 13.56
N ASN A 189 -10.67 -41.88 12.23
CA ASN A 189 -9.84 -42.79 11.45
C ASN A 189 -9.96 -44.25 11.95
N ASN A 190 -11.14 -44.60 12.42
CA ASN A 190 -11.51 -45.91 12.93
C ASN A 190 -13.03 -45.98 13.12
N TYR A 191 -13.60 -47.17 13.04
CA TYR A 191 -15.00 -47.43 13.37
C TYR A 191 -15.11 -48.45 14.51
N THR A 192 -16.28 -48.51 15.15
CA THR A 192 -16.61 -49.56 16.12
C THR A 192 -17.96 -50.19 15.81
N CYS A 193 -18.05 -51.51 15.93
CA CYS A 193 -19.31 -52.24 15.73
C CYS A 193 -19.99 -52.51 17.08
N PHE A 194 -21.20 -52.01 17.24
CA PHE A 194 -22.04 -52.30 18.40
C PHE A 194 -22.93 -53.51 18.14
N CYS A 195 -22.59 -54.62 18.78
CA CYS A 195 -23.31 -55.88 18.64
C CYS A 195 -24.67 -55.86 19.35
N PRO A 196 -25.69 -56.52 18.78
CA PRO A 196 -26.92 -56.85 19.51
C PRO A 196 -26.61 -57.74 20.73
N PRO A 197 -27.47 -57.78 21.77
CA PRO A 197 -27.22 -58.47 23.04
C PRO A 197 -26.97 -60.00 22.96
N TYR A 198 -27.10 -60.59 21.78
CA TYR A 198 -26.90 -62.03 21.52
C TYR A 198 -25.62 -62.34 20.72
N TYR A 199 -24.82 -61.32 20.39
CA TYR A 199 -23.55 -61.45 19.67
C TYR A 199 -22.43 -60.78 20.47
N THR A 200 -21.21 -61.31 20.37
CA THR A 200 -19.99 -60.76 20.98
C THR A 200 -18.93 -60.55 19.93
#